data_AF-A0A497PX83-F1
#
_entry.id   AF-A0A497PX83-F1
#
_cell.length_a   1.000
_cell.length_b   1.000
_cell.length_c   1.000
_cell.angle_alpha   90.00
_cell.angle_beta   90.00
_cell.angle_gamma   90.00
#
_symmetry.space_group_name_H-M   'P 1'
#
loop_
_entity.id
_entity.type
_entity.pdbx_description
1 polymer ?
#
loop_
_entity_poly.entity_id
_entity_poly.type
_entity_poly.pdbx_seq_one_letter_code
_entity_poly.pdbx_strand_id
1 'polypeptide(L)'
;MVESLMEIDTPVLAPKDLLMIEIDAVPMEKGRVNSFTGHLIRGALLRMISNRDPELVSLLHDGKNVRPYSVAPVRMSRRRDQRDLLWEIRPGRRLRFRVCSLARDVSRRIIEGLLTTGW
;
A
#
# COMPACT_ATOMS: atom_id res chain seq x y z
N MET A 1 37.09 -23.47 23.32
CA MET A 1 35.74 -23.73 22.75
C MET A 1 35.28 -22.39 22.19
N VAL A 2 35.49 -22.17 20.90
CA VAL A 2 35.14 -20.90 20.23
C VAL A 2 33.75 -21.11 19.64
N GLU A 3 32.79 -20.35 20.12
CA GLU A 3 31.42 -20.35 19.61
C GLU A 3 31.43 -19.93 18.14
N SER A 4 31.06 -20.88 17.27
CA SER A 4 30.80 -20.67 15.86
C SER A 4 29.60 -19.72 15.75
N LEU A 5 29.86 -18.45 15.48
CA LEU A 5 28.85 -17.51 15.00
C LEU A 5 28.29 -18.07 13.68
N MET A 6 27.08 -18.61 13.73
CA MET A 6 26.30 -18.90 12.54
C MET A 6 26.16 -17.61 11.75
N GLU A 7 26.83 -17.52 10.60
CA GLU A 7 26.53 -16.52 9.59
C GLU A 7 25.07 -16.67 9.21
N ILE A 8 24.23 -15.74 9.68
CA ILE A 8 22.86 -15.61 9.21
C ILE A 8 22.99 -15.08 7.80
N ASP A 9 23.00 -15.99 6.83
CA ASP A 9 22.98 -15.71 5.40
C ASP A 9 21.63 -15.05 5.07
N THR A 10 21.54 -13.77 5.40
CA THR A 10 20.35 -12.96 5.18
C THR A 10 20.43 -12.55 3.73
N PRO A 11 19.57 -13.06 2.83
CA PRO A 11 19.64 -12.69 1.43
C PRO A 11 19.50 -11.17 1.33
N VAL A 12 20.56 -10.53 0.85
CA VAL A 12 20.58 -9.08 0.63
C VAL A 12 19.55 -8.79 -0.46
N LEU A 13 18.45 -8.12 -0.09
CA LEU A 13 17.43 -7.69 -1.04
C LEU A 13 18.10 -6.81 -2.10
N ALA A 14 18.03 -7.22 -3.37
CA ALA A 14 18.52 -6.39 -4.44
C ALA A 14 17.50 -5.27 -4.70
N PRO A 15 17.92 -4.08 -5.17
CA PRO A 15 16.99 -2.98 -5.47
C PRO A 15 15.82 -3.36 -6.39
N LYS A 16 16.02 -4.35 -7.28
CA LYS A 16 15.00 -4.91 -8.18
C LYS A 16 13.88 -5.68 -7.47
N ASP A 17 14.10 -6.07 -6.22
CA ASP A 17 13.15 -6.81 -5.38
C ASP A 17 12.24 -5.86 -4.57
N LEU A 18 12.56 -4.56 -4.61
CA LEU A 18 11.86 -3.51 -3.90
C LEU A 18 10.84 -2.84 -4.81
N LEU A 19 9.63 -2.65 -4.27
CA LEU A 19 8.59 -1.86 -4.90
C LEU A 19 8.30 -0.62 -4.08
N MET A 20 8.24 0.52 -4.76
CA MET A 20 7.61 1.73 -4.27
C MET A 20 6.78 2.33 -5.39
N ILE A 21 5.45 2.38 -5.21
CA ILE A 21 4.52 3.04 -6.12
C ILE A 21 3.91 4.22 -5.38
N GLU A 22 3.99 5.39 -6.00
CA GLU A 22 3.27 6.59 -5.57
C GLU A 22 2.06 6.79 -6.48
N ILE A 23 0.87 6.88 -5.89
CA ILE A 23 -0.40 6.96 -6.62
C ILE A 23 -1.02 8.32 -6.33
N ASP A 24 -1.30 9.05 -7.40
CA ASP A 24 -2.05 10.30 -7.38
C ASP A 24 -3.52 9.99 -7.72
N ALA A 25 -4.40 10.16 -6.73
CA ALA A 25 -5.84 10.03 -6.90
C ALA A 25 -6.50 11.42 -6.94
N VAL A 26 -7.42 11.64 -7.87
CA VAL A 26 -8.18 12.89 -7.99
C VAL A 26 -9.65 12.59 -7.71
N PRO A 27 -10.22 13.08 -6.60
CA PRO A 27 -11.64 12.92 -6.31
C PRO A 27 -12.49 13.61 -7.37
N MET A 28 -13.55 12.93 -7.80
CA MET A 28 -14.57 13.49 -8.69
C MET A 28 -15.69 14.17 -7.90
N GLU A 29 -15.92 13.71 -6.66
CA GLU A 29 -16.98 14.19 -5.78
C GLU A 29 -16.43 14.70 -4.45
N LYS A 30 -17.25 15.50 -3.76
CA LYS A 30 -16.96 15.97 -2.40
C LYS A 30 -17.25 14.86 -1.39
N GLY A 31 -16.47 14.80 -0.32
CA GLY A 31 -16.68 13.79 0.72
C GLY A 31 -15.93 14.07 2.01
N ARG A 32 -16.06 13.16 2.98
CA ARG A 32 -15.31 13.17 4.24
C ARG A 32 -14.67 11.81 4.45
N VAL A 33 -13.43 11.79 4.96
CA VAL A 33 -12.72 10.55 5.31
C VAL A 33 -12.09 10.68 6.69
N ASN A 34 -11.85 9.54 7.34
CA ASN A 34 -11.14 9.52 8.61
C ASN A 34 -9.73 10.12 8.49
N SER A 35 -9.24 10.69 9.60
CA SER A 35 -7.89 11.28 9.68
C SER A 35 -6.78 10.31 9.25
N PHE A 36 -6.95 9.02 9.58
CA PHE A 36 -6.05 7.94 9.18
C PHE A 36 -6.67 7.08 8.06
N THR A 37 -6.19 7.28 6.84
CA THR A 37 -6.72 6.65 5.62
C THR A 37 -6.02 5.34 5.24
N GLY A 38 -5.03 4.89 6.00
CA GLY A 38 -4.23 3.70 5.66
C GLY A 38 -5.06 2.44 5.42
N HIS A 39 -6.08 2.21 6.26
CA HIS A 39 -7.00 1.07 6.11
C HIS A 39 -7.88 1.18 4.84
N LEU A 40 -8.35 2.39 4.49
CA LEU A 40 -9.12 2.63 3.27
C LEU A 40 -8.30 2.37 2.02
N ILE A 41 -7.07 2.89 1.99
CA ILE A 41 -6.15 2.69 0.86
C ILE A 41 -5.77 1.22 0.75
N ARG A 42 -5.50 0.54 1.86
CA ARG A 42 -5.27 -0.90 1.87
C ARG A 42 -6.48 -1.65 1.29
N GLY A 43 -7.69 -1.33 1.72
CA GLY A 43 -8.91 -1.94 1.19
C GLY A 43 -9.06 -1.72 -0.32
N ALA A 44 -8.83 -0.49 -0.79
CA ALA A 44 -8.86 -0.16 -2.21
C ALA A 44 -7.81 -0.95 -3.01
N LEU A 45 -6.56 -0.99 -2.53
CA LEU A 45 -5.47 -1.76 -3.15
C LEU A 45 -5.84 -3.25 -3.28
N LEU A 46 -6.28 -3.87 -2.18
CA LEU A 46 -6.65 -5.29 -2.19
C LEU A 46 -7.83 -5.56 -3.12
N ARG A 47 -8.81 -4.65 -3.19
CA ARG A 47 -9.94 -4.75 -4.11
C ARG A 47 -9.53 -4.64 -5.58
N MET A 48 -8.54 -3.80 -5.90
CA MET A 48 -8.01 -3.72 -7.26
C MET A 48 -7.32 -5.04 -7.66
N ILE A 49 -6.52 -5.59 -6.75
CA ILE A 49 -5.80 -6.84 -6.96
C ILE A 49 -6.76 -8.03 -7.02
N SER A 50 -7.83 -8.05 -6.21
CA SER A 50 -8.72 -9.22 -6.05
C SER A 50 -9.37 -9.69 -7.34
N ASN A 51 -9.59 -8.78 -8.30
CA ASN A 51 -10.21 -9.13 -9.58
C ASN A 51 -9.31 -10.02 -10.45
N ARG A 52 -8.00 -10.04 -10.18
CA ARG A 52 -7.01 -10.79 -10.98
C ARG A 52 -6.31 -11.84 -10.16
N ASP A 53 -6.04 -11.54 -8.90
CA ASP A 53 -5.23 -12.38 -8.05
C ASP A 53 -5.83 -12.52 -6.64
N PRO A 54 -6.92 -13.30 -6.51
CA PRO A 54 -7.55 -13.57 -5.21
C PRO A 54 -6.60 -14.27 -4.23
N GLU A 55 -5.70 -15.10 -4.74
CA GLU A 55 -4.71 -15.82 -3.93
C GLU A 55 -3.71 -14.85 -3.28
N LEU A 56 -3.21 -13.87 -4.04
CA LEU A 56 -2.38 -12.81 -3.46
C LEU A 56 -3.15 -12.05 -2.39
N VAL A 57 -4.42 -11.73 -2.62
CA VAL A 57 -5.22 -11.01 -1.60
C VAL A 57 -5.33 -11.82 -0.31
N SER A 58 -5.59 -13.13 -0.38
CA SER A 58 -5.61 -13.98 0.81
C SER A 58 -4.24 -13.99 1.51
N LEU A 59 -3.13 -14.10 0.75
CA LEU A 59 -1.79 -14.00 1.31
C LEU A 59 -1.53 -12.66 2.03
N LEU A 60 -1.97 -11.55 1.44
CA LEU A 60 -1.76 -10.19 1.96
C LEU A 60 -2.72 -9.79 3.10
N HIS A 61 -3.84 -10.50 3.23
CA HIS A 61 -4.91 -10.21 4.17
C HIS A 61 -4.93 -11.17 5.37
N ASP A 62 -4.83 -12.48 5.11
CA ASP A 62 -5.10 -13.57 6.06
C ASP A 62 -3.84 -14.17 6.70
N GLY A 63 -2.65 -13.83 6.18
CA GLY A 63 -1.38 -14.31 6.74
C GLY A 63 -1.21 -13.88 8.21
N LYS A 64 -1.00 -14.86 9.11
CA LYS A 64 -0.58 -14.63 10.52
C LYS A 64 0.83 -14.02 10.64
N ASN A 65 1.57 -13.98 9.53
CA ASN A 65 2.94 -13.47 9.45
C ASN A 65 2.96 -11.95 9.21
N VAL A 66 4.13 -11.36 9.40
CA VAL A 66 4.37 -9.95 9.03
C VAL A 66 4.01 -9.76 7.55
N ARG A 67 3.19 -8.75 7.28
CA ARG A 67 2.72 -8.49 5.91
C ARG A 67 3.89 -8.03 5.03
N PRO A 68 4.08 -8.60 3.84
CA PRO A 68 5.22 -8.30 2.97
C PRO A 68 5.07 -6.96 2.20
N TYR A 69 4.21 -6.07 2.68
CA TYR A 69 3.94 -4.77 2.08
C TYR A 69 3.46 -3.76 3.14
N SER A 70 3.63 -2.48 2.83
CA SER A 70 3.10 -1.37 3.59
C SER A 70 2.34 -0.39 2.71
N VAL A 71 1.42 0.34 3.33
CA VAL A 71 0.63 1.38 2.66
C VAL A 71 0.77 2.64 3.50
N ALA A 72 1.24 3.72 2.88
CA ALA A 72 1.29 5.03 3.51
C ALA A 72 -0.08 5.71 3.37
N PRO A 73 -0.62 6.32 4.44
CA PRO A 73 -1.86 7.08 4.36
C PRO A 73 -1.73 8.28 3.41
N VAL A 74 -2.87 8.81 2.96
CA VAL A 74 -2.91 10.05 2.18
C VAL A 74 -2.30 11.18 3.00
N ARG A 75 -1.33 11.88 2.41
CA ARG A 75 -0.75 13.08 3.02
C ARG A 75 -1.67 14.28 2.76
N MET A 76 -2.51 14.62 3.74
CA MET A 76 -3.29 15.86 3.70
C MET A 76 -2.41 17.02 4.16
N SER A 77 -2.16 17.98 3.27
CA SER A 77 -1.14 19.03 3.45
C SER A 77 -1.59 20.21 4.32
N ARG A 78 -2.89 20.32 4.63
CA ARG A 78 -3.45 21.51 5.30
C ARG A 78 -4.29 21.11 6.51
N ARG A 79 -3.79 21.35 7.74
CA ARG A 79 -4.55 21.18 9.00
C ARG A 79 -5.96 21.79 8.97
N ARG A 80 -6.19 22.85 8.18
CA ARG A 80 -7.49 23.52 8.03
C ARG A 80 -8.58 22.66 7.36
N ASP A 81 -8.20 21.58 6.69
CA ASP A 81 -9.14 20.66 6.04
C ASP A 81 -9.64 19.55 7.01
N GLN A 82 -9.20 19.57 8.28
CA GLN A 82 -9.67 18.68 9.33
C GLN A 82 -10.84 19.33 10.10
N ARG A 83 -12.04 18.75 10.01
CA ARG A 83 -13.21 19.09 10.83
C ARG A 83 -13.72 17.84 11.51
N ASP A 84 -13.88 17.88 12.84
CA ASP A 84 -14.36 16.76 13.66
C ASP A 84 -13.52 15.48 13.49
N LEU A 85 -12.18 15.61 13.41
CA LEU A 85 -11.25 14.51 13.14
C LEU A 85 -11.40 13.85 11.74
N LEU A 86 -12.22 14.41 10.86
CA LEU A 86 -12.40 13.98 9.48
C LEU A 86 -11.73 14.97 8.52
N TRP A 87 -11.10 14.44 7.48
CA TRP A 87 -10.59 15.21 6.36
C TRP A 87 -11.69 15.46 5.33
N GLU A 88 -11.81 16.71 4.89
CA GLU A 88 -12.65 17.06 3.76
C GLU A 88 -11.95 16.72 2.44
N ILE A 89 -12.62 15.92 1.61
CA ILE A 89 -12.21 15.60 0.25
C ILE A 89 -12.91 16.55 -0.70
N ARG A 90 -12.15 17.21 -1.58
CA ARG A 90 -12.67 18.16 -2.56
C ARG A 90 -12.41 17.66 -3.98
N PRO A 91 -13.38 17.80 -4.90
CA PRO A 91 -13.18 17.49 -6.30
C PRO A 91 -11.96 18.19 -6.88
N GLY A 92 -11.22 17.49 -7.76
CA GLY A 92 -10.06 18.05 -8.46
C GLY A 92 -8.80 18.25 -7.60
N ARG A 93 -8.86 18.06 -6.27
CA ARG A 93 -7.67 18.12 -5.42
C ARG A 93 -6.95 16.79 -5.42
N ARG A 94 -5.72 16.79 -5.93
CA ARG A 94 -4.84 15.63 -5.92
C ARG A 94 -4.55 15.14 -4.50
N LEU A 95 -4.79 13.86 -4.29
CA LEU A 95 -4.46 13.11 -3.09
C LEU A 95 -3.33 12.13 -3.43
N ARG A 96 -2.35 12.02 -2.56
CA ARG A 96 -1.18 11.18 -2.80
C ARG A 96 -0.99 10.17 -1.69
N PHE A 97 -0.80 8.91 -2.08
CA PHE A 97 -0.46 7.83 -1.18
C PHE A 97 0.57 6.90 -1.81
N ARG A 98 1.12 5.99 -1.00
CA ARG A 98 2.21 5.11 -1.42
C ARG A 98 1.95 3.68 -1.01
N VAL A 99 2.35 2.76 -1.88
CA VAL A 99 2.41 1.32 -1.60
C VAL A 99 3.87 0.89 -1.73
N CYS A 100 4.38 0.16 -0.74
CA CYS A 100 5.72 -0.40 -0.76
C CYS A 100 5.71 -1.90 -0.52
N SER A 101 6.59 -2.65 -1.17
CA SER A 101 6.83 -4.07 -0.86
C SER A 101 8.33 -4.37 -0.91
N LEU A 102 8.77 -5.29 -0.05
CA LEU A 102 10.14 -5.77 0.02
C LEU A 102 10.27 -7.20 -0.52
N ALA A 103 9.16 -7.80 -0.97
CA ALA A 103 9.14 -9.15 -1.50
C ALA A 103 8.94 -9.10 -3.01
N ARG A 104 9.88 -9.66 -3.76
CA ARG A 104 9.90 -9.63 -5.23
C ARG A 104 8.60 -10.16 -5.85
N ASP A 105 8.14 -11.32 -5.38
CA ASP A 105 6.93 -11.95 -5.93
C ASP A 105 5.67 -11.12 -5.63
N VAL A 106 5.59 -10.56 -4.43
CA VAL A 106 4.50 -9.66 -4.05
C VAL A 106 4.53 -8.39 -4.89
N SER A 107 5.71 -7.81 -5.10
CA SER A 107 5.92 -6.62 -5.92
C SER A 107 5.43 -6.81 -7.35
N ARG A 108 5.84 -7.92 -7.98
CA ARG A 108 5.42 -8.26 -9.35
C ARG A 108 3.90 -8.40 -9.45
N ARG A 109 3.29 -9.18 -8.54
CA ARG A 109 1.84 -9.45 -8.55
C ARG A 109 1.01 -8.18 -8.24
N ILE A 110 1.50 -7.29 -7.37
CA ILE A 110 0.87 -5.98 -7.13
C ILE A 110 0.87 -5.13 -8.41
N ILE A 111 2.01 -5.01 -9.11
CA ILE A 111 2.09 -4.23 -10.35
C ILE A 111 1.14 -4.79 -11.41
N GLU A 112 1.15 -6.12 -11.60
CA GLU A 112 0.27 -6.80 -12.55
C GLU A 112 -1.21 -6.54 -12.24
N GLY A 113 -1.61 -6.64 -10.96
CA GLY A 113 -2.96 -6.33 -10.52
C GLY A 113 -3.37 -4.88 -10.79
N LEU A 114 -2.48 -3.92 -10.52
CA LEU A 114 -2.76 -2.48 -10.73
C LEU A 114 -2.86 -2.10 -12.22
N LEU A 115 -1.96 -2.61 -13.07
CA LEU A 115 -1.90 -2.22 -14.49
C LEU A 115 -3.00 -2.86 -15.35
N THR A 116 -3.57 -3.98 -14.91
CA THR A 116 -4.62 -4.70 -15.65
C THR A 116 -6.02 -4.45 -15.13
N THR A 117 -6.17 -3.56 -14.14
CA THR A 117 -7.46 -3.08 -13.68
C THR A 117 -7.98 -2.05 -14.70
N GLY A 118 -9.08 -2.38 -15.39
CA GLY A 118 -9.86 -1.37 -16.11
C GLY A 118 -10.54 -0.46 -15.09
N TRP A 119 -10.26 0.85 -15.16
CA TRP A 119 -10.81 1.88 -14.28
C TRP A 119 -12.18 2.34 -14.75
#